data_AF-A0A849UDK2-F1
#
_entry.id   AF-A0A849UDK2-F1
#
_cell.length_a   1.000
_cell.length_b   1.000
_cell.length_c   1.000
_cell.angle_alpha   90.00
_cell.angle_beta   90.00
_cell.angle_gamma   90.00
#
_symmetry.space_group_name_H-M   'P 1'
#
loop_
_entity.id
_entity.type
_entity.pdbx_description
1 polymer ?
#
loop_
_entity_poly.entity_id
_entity_poly.type
_entity_poly.pdbx_seq_one_letter_code
_entity_poly.pdbx_strand_id
1 'polypeptide(L)'
;MATDNYISFFDARELLALNLGMKPSNEEFWMWCFVGKKDGGIDAYYSKEYFNNETAEWNQDWRSACVMWWPEGKSLCDYADMVEDFFFLHNDIEEFQPQERYRTGNELLRRWSPIVGGEKAQKLIQKYSSECPMGQSQEDKARSPMMSNYYFGAEATWKNGLGGIYPLQDVIAVEKFLRMDESQALTVANVGAGSETIIEPKQKASSKLGNQQAAILKVIKAKQFNPMAIPDGEKGTIKLICVREYDELFKADTAFDRAWKAGIMTLWKMENHESYAHRGK
;
A
#
# COMPACT_ATOMS: atom_id res chain seq x y z
N MET A 1 -16.08 -11.44 39.21
CA MET A 1 -16.14 -11.36 37.74
C MET A 1 -15.80 -9.93 37.39
N ALA A 2 -14.70 -9.67 36.70
CA ALA A 2 -14.43 -8.34 36.18
C ALA A 2 -15.53 -8.08 35.15
N THR A 3 -16.33 -7.03 35.36
CA THR A 3 -17.21 -6.53 34.31
C THR A 3 -16.29 -6.02 33.22
N ASP A 4 -16.24 -6.70 32.08
CA ASP A 4 -15.51 -6.20 30.92
C ASP A 4 -16.05 -4.81 30.60
N ASN A 5 -15.19 -3.80 30.76
CA ASN A 5 -15.56 -2.41 30.62
C ASN A 5 -15.68 -2.10 29.13
N TYR A 6 -16.89 -2.17 28.59
CA TYR A 6 -17.13 -1.73 27.22
C TYR A 6 -17.19 -0.21 27.14
N ILE A 7 -16.48 0.35 26.18
CA ILE A 7 -16.40 1.78 25.92
C ILE A 7 -17.02 2.13 24.56
N SER A 8 -17.48 3.38 24.40
CA SER A 8 -18.04 3.86 23.14
C SER A 8 -16.96 4.00 22.07
N PHE A 9 -17.36 4.15 20.79
CA PHE A 9 -16.44 4.49 19.70
C PHE A 9 -15.54 5.70 20.02
N PHE A 10 -16.12 6.80 20.51
CA PHE A 10 -15.36 8.01 20.79
C PHE A 10 -14.36 7.79 21.92
N ASP A 11 -14.76 7.10 22.99
CA ASP A 11 -13.87 6.77 24.11
C ASP A 11 -12.76 5.81 23.66
N ALA A 12 -13.08 4.81 22.84
CA ALA A 12 -12.11 3.88 22.27
C ALA A 12 -11.06 4.60 21.43
N ARG A 13 -11.50 5.55 20.59
CA ARG A 13 -10.58 6.32 19.74
C ARG A 13 -9.69 7.27 20.55
N GLU A 14 -10.21 7.89 21.61
CA GLU A 14 -9.39 8.73 22.51
C GLU A 14 -8.40 7.88 23.33
N LEU A 15 -8.83 6.73 23.84
CA LEU A 15 -7.95 5.79 24.53
C LEU A 15 -6.83 5.29 23.61
N LEU A 16 -7.19 4.90 22.38
CA LEU A 16 -6.20 4.49 21.39
C LEU A 16 -5.25 5.64 21.02
N ALA A 17 -5.73 6.88 20.97
CA ALA A 17 -4.89 8.04 20.70
C ALA A 17 -3.81 8.24 21.78
N LEU A 18 -4.15 8.00 23.05
CA LEU A 18 -3.20 8.01 24.16
C LEU A 18 -2.15 6.91 24.00
N ASN A 19 -2.57 5.69 23.65
CA ASN A 19 -1.67 4.54 23.49
C ASN A 19 -0.70 4.70 22.32
N LEU A 20 -1.18 5.23 21.19
CA LEU A 20 -0.37 5.44 19.99
C LEU A 20 0.46 6.73 20.04
N GLY A 21 0.25 7.61 21.03
CA GLY A 21 0.84 8.95 21.07
C GLY A 21 0.40 9.85 19.92
N MET A 22 -0.67 9.49 19.20
CA MET A 22 -1.25 10.26 18.11
C MET A 22 -2.72 9.91 17.92
N LYS A 23 -3.54 10.89 17.54
CA LYS A 23 -4.96 10.68 17.27
C LYS A 23 -5.15 10.06 15.87
N PRO A 24 -5.67 8.83 15.74
CA PRO A 24 -6.01 8.27 14.42
C PRO A 24 -7.18 9.06 13.81
N SER A 25 -7.27 9.09 12.48
CA SER A 25 -8.45 9.61 11.81
C SER A 25 -9.64 8.65 12.02
N ASN A 26 -10.86 9.12 11.78
CA ASN A 26 -12.04 8.25 11.82
C ASN A 26 -11.89 7.10 10.82
N GLU A 27 -11.46 7.41 9.61
CA GLU A 27 -11.27 6.45 8.52
C GLU A 27 -10.22 5.39 8.87
N GLU A 28 -9.11 5.79 9.50
CA GLU A 28 -8.08 4.85 9.94
C GLU A 28 -8.62 3.90 11.02
N PHE A 29 -9.40 4.42 11.97
CA PHE A 29 -10.01 3.61 13.02
C PHE A 29 -11.11 2.69 12.46
N TRP A 30 -11.95 3.17 11.53
CA TRP A 30 -12.94 2.37 10.82
C TRP A 30 -12.28 1.21 10.06
N MET A 31 -11.11 1.42 9.45
CA MET A 31 -10.38 0.35 8.79
C MET A 31 -9.94 -0.74 9.76
N TRP A 32 -9.44 -0.40 10.94
CA TRP A 32 -9.08 -1.42 11.93
C TRP A 32 -10.31 -2.19 12.42
N CYS A 33 -11.45 -1.52 12.59
CA CYS A 33 -12.72 -2.18 12.91
C CYS A 33 -13.16 -3.14 11.78
N PHE A 34 -12.99 -2.73 10.52
CA PHE A 34 -13.35 -3.53 9.35
C PHE A 34 -12.48 -4.79 9.21
N VAL A 35 -11.18 -4.66 9.49
CA VAL A 35 -10.22 -5.77 9.47
C VAL A 35 -10.57 -6.79 10.56
N GLY A 36 -10.92 -6.33 11.76
CA GLY A 36 -11.27 -7.20 12.90
C GLY A 36 -10.05 -7.88 13.55
N LYS A 37 -10.18 -8.31 14.80
CA LYS A 37 -9.05 -8.77 15.64
C LYS A 37 -8.29 -9.95 15.04
N LYS A 38 -9.00 -10.90 14.42
CA LYS A 38 -8.42 -12.10 13.80
C LYS A 38 -7.38 -11.76 12.71
N ASP A 39 -7.58 -10.66 12.00
CA ASP A 39 -6.75 -10.23 10.88
C ASP A 39 -5.87 -9.01 11.26
N GLY A 40 -5.68 -8.75 12.56
CA GLY A 40 -4.82 -7.68 13.07
C GLY A 40 -5.50 -6.30 13.22
N GLY A 41 -6.83 -6.27 13.20
CA GLY A 41 -7.67 -5.12 13.49
C GLY A 41 -8.26 -5.12 14.90
N ILE A 42 -9.43 -4.51 15.07
CA ILE A 42 -10.14 -4.36 16.34
C ILE A 42 -11.54 -4.93 16.19
N ASP A 43 -12.00 -5.73 17.15
CA ASP A 43 -13.39 -6.16 17.18
C ASP A 43 -14.28 -5.05 17.74
N ALA A 44 -15.43 -4.84 17.09
CA ALA A 44 -16.45 -3.89 17.51
C ALA A 44 -17.75 -4.64 17.83
N TYR A 45 -18.64 -4.07 18.63
CA TYR A 45 -19.84 -4.75 19.12
C TYR A 45 -21.07 -3.84 19.05
N TYR A 46 -22.19 -4.32 18.50
CA TYR A 46 -23.37 -3.48 18.26
C TYR A 46 -24.13 -3.07 19.52
N SER A 47 -24.15 -3.92 20.55
CA SER A 47 -24.94 -3.65 21.76
C SER A 47 -24.32 -4.31 22.97
N LYS A 48 -24.55 -3.67 24.12
CA LYS A 48 -24.16 -4.16 25.44
C LYS A 48 -24.86 -5.44 25.89
N GLU A 49 -25.96 -5.80 25.24
CA GLU A 49 -26.85 -6.88 25.68
C GLU A 49 -26.55 -8.24 25.03
N TYR A 50 -25.79 -8.27 23.93
CA TYR A 50 -25.40 -9.53 23.25
C TYR A 50 -24.31 -10.32 24.00
N PHE A 51 -23.85 -9.82 25.15
CA PHE A 51 -22.63 -10.29 25.81
C PHE A 51 -22.77 -11.50 26.75
N ASN A 52 -24.00 -11.94 27.04
CA ASN A 52 -24.21 -13.16 27.85
C ASN A 52 -24.31 -14.44 27.02
N ASN A 53 -24.26 -14.35 25.69
CA ASN A 53 -24.10 -15.52 24.85
C ASN A 53 -22.63 -15.63 24.48
N GLU A 54 -21.91 -16.59 25.07
CA GLU A 54 -20.54 -16.97 24.67
C GLU A 54 -20.45 -17.39 23.18
N THR A 55 -21.59 -17.58 22.51
CA THR A 55 -21.71 -17.82 21.06
C THR A 55 -22.05 -16.57 20.24
N ALA A 56 -22.27 -15.43 20.88
CA ALA A 56 -22.40 -14.12 20.23
C ALA A 56 -21.03 -13.46 20.09
N GLU A 57 -20.02 -14.27 19.74
CA GLU A 57 -18.93 -13.74 18.92
C GLU A 57 -19.59 -12.93 17.80
N TRP A 58 -18.98 -11.79 17.50
CA TRP A 58 -19.32 -10.95 16.38
C TRP A 58 -19.05 -11.76 15.09
N ASN A 59 -19.97 -12.68 14.80
CA ASN A 59 -19.83 -13.67 13.77
C ASN A 59 -19.86 -12.91 12.45
N GLN A 60 -19.05 -13.36 11.48
CA GLN A 60 -18.68 -12.71 10.22
C GLN A 60 -19.83 -12.13 9.35
N ASP A 61 -21.07 -12.31 9.78
CA ASP A 61 -22.30 -12.06 9.06
C ASP A 61 -22.74 -10.59 9.05
N TRP A 62 -22.03 -9.62 9.64
CA TRP A 62 -22.33 -8.21 9.40
C TRP A 62 -21.84 -7.76 8.02
N ARG A 63 -20.78 -8.38 7.48
CA ARG A 63 -20.43 -8.25 6.05
C ARG A 63 -21.65 -8.65 5.21
N SER A 64 -22.44 -9.62 5.68
CA SER A 64 -23.73 -10.03 5.11
C SER A 64 -24.95 -9.19 5.59
N ALA A 65 -24.92 -8.58 6.78
CA ALA A 65 -26.05 -7.85 7.35
C ALA A 65 -26.15 -6.41 6.82
N CYS A 66 -25.02 -5.78 6.46
CA CYS A 66 -24.99 -4.58 5.63
C CYS A 66 -25.71 -4.81 4.29
N VAL A 67 -25.85 -6.07 3.86
CA VAL A 67 -26.62 -6.49 2.67
C VAL A 67 -28.09 -6.71 2.99
N MET A 68 -28.39 -7.30 4.15
CA MET A 68 -29.76 -7.68 4.53
C MET A 68 -30.63 -6.50 4.98
N TRP A 69 -30.05 -5.40 5.47
CA TRP A 69 -30.78 -4.19 5.86
C TRP A 69 -31.00 -3.23 4.69
N TRP A 70 -31.05 -3.76 3.47
CA TRP A 70 -31.31 -3.00 2.24
C TRP A 70 -32.73 -3.24 1.73
N PRO A 71 -33.78 -2.65 2.34
CA PRO A 71 -35.08 -2.61 1.71
C PRO A 71 -34.98 -1.65 0.52
N GLU A 72 -34.94 -2.24 -0.68
CA GLU A 72 -35.28 -1.66 -1.98
C GLU A 72 -35.33 -0.11 -2.01
N GLY A 73 -34.19 0.51 -2.34
CA GLY A 73 -34.17 1.86 -2.90
C GLY A 73 -33.99 3.05 -1.95
N LYS A 74 -33.56 2.86 -0.70
CA LYS A 74 -33.11 3.97 0.16
C LYS A 74 -31.58 4.11 0.19
N SER A 75 -31.15 5.37 0.25
CA SER A 75 -29.76 5.87 0.26
C SER A 75 -28.84 5.01 1.10
N LEU A 76 -27.61 4.79 0.61
CA LEU A 76 -26.47 4.27 1.37
C LEU A 76 -26.54 4.79 2.81
N CYS A 77 -26.86 3.92 3.77
CA CYS A 77 -26.62 4.23 5.17
C CYS A 77 -25.10 4.40 5.27
N ASP A 78 -24.65 5.56 5.76
CA ASP A 78 -23.21 5.80 5.91
C ASP A 78 -22.69 4.79 6.93
N TYR A 79 -21.89 3.83 6.47
CA TYR A 79 -21.34 2.79 7.34
C TYR A 79 -20.53 3.42 8.50
N ALA A 80 -19.99 4.62 8.29
CA ALA A 80 -19.41 5.45 9.32
C ALA A 80 -20.32 5.60 10.53
N ASP A 81 -21.57 6.02 10.31
CA ASP A 81 -22.54 6.28 11.39
C ASP A 81 -22.82 5.00 12.20
N MET A 82 -22.88 3.85 11.53
CA MET A 82 -23.08 2.57 12.21
C MET A 82 -21.89 2.17 13.09
N VAL A 83 -20.66 2.37 12.62
CA VAL A 83 -19.45 2.04 13.40
C VAL A 83 -19.30 2.97 14.60
N GLU A 84 -19.72 4.23 14.45
CA GLU A 84 -19.71 5.20 15.55
C GLU A 84 -20.67 4.84 16.70
N ASP A 85 -21.68 4.01 16.43
CA ASP A 85 -22.60 3.46 17.44
C ASP A 85 -22.10 2.15 18.09
N PHE A 86 -20.95 1.62 17.69
CA PHE A 86 -20.41 0.39 18.27
C PHE A 86 -19.70 0.61 19.62
N PHE A 87 -19.65 -0.47 20.39
CA PHE A 87 -18.92 -0.62 21.63
C PHE A 87 -17.66 -1.45 21.43
N PHE A 88 -16.67 -1.22 22.28
CA PHE A 88 -15.35 -1.85 22.20
C PHE A 88 -14.95 -2.35 23.58
N LEU A 89 -14.25 -3.48 23.62
CA LEU A 89 -13.62 -3.95 24.86
C LEU A 89 -12.47 -3.01 25.21
N HIS A 90 -12.48 -2.43 26.42
CA HIS A 90 -11.44 -1.51 26.86
C HIS A 90 -10.03 -2.13 26.74
N ASN A 91 -9.85 -3.36 27.22
CA ASN A 91 -8.55 -4.05 27.18
C ASN A 91 -8.07 -4.27 25.74
N ASP A 92 -8.98 -4.60 24.81
CA ASP A 92 -8.60 -4.78 23.41
C ASP A 92 -8.06 -3.48 22.82
N ILE A 93 -8.63 -2.33 23.19
CA ILE A 93 -8.12 -1.02 22.76
C ILE A 93 -6.79 -0.66 23.46
N GLU A 94 -6.61 -1.02 24.72
CA GLU A 94 -5.36 -0.81 25.46
C GLU A 94 -4.19 -1.60 24.87
N GLU A 95 -4.45 -2.85 24.51
CA GLU A 95 -3.44 -3.76 23.99
C GLU A 95 -3.23 -3.64 22.48
N PHE A 96 -4.14 -2.96 21.77
CA PHE A 96 -4.08 -2.85 20.32
C PHE A 96 -2.83 -2.11 19.82
N GLN A 97 -2.03 -2.83 19.04
CA GLN A 97 -0.87 -2.30 18.32
C GLN A 97 -1.07 -2.56 16.82
N PRO A 98 -1.46 -1.53 16.03
CA PRO A 98 -1.78 -1.73 14.63
C PRO A 98 -0.55 -2.21 13.87
N GLN A 99 -0.66 -3.38 13.22
CA GLN A 99 0.40 -3.90 12.34
C GLN A 99 0.55 -3.05 11.07
N GLU A 100 -0.56 -2.50 10.58
CA GLU A 100 -0.62 -1.61 9.44
C GLU A 100 -1.34 -0.30 9.81
N ARG A 101 -0.82 0.81 9.27
CA ARG A 101 -1.40 2.16 9.44
C ARG A 101 -1.94 2.61 8.10
N TYR A 102 -2.85 3.57 8.10
CA TYR A 102 -3.48 4.00 6.85
C TYR A 102 -3.52 5.51 6.67
N ARG A 103 -3.68 5.95 5.41
CA ARG A 103 -3.87 7.35 5.04
C ARG A 103 -5.04 7.50 4.08
N THR A 104 -5.78 8.58 4.20
CA THR A 104 -6.86 8.88 3.26
C THR A 104 -6.32 9.56 2.01
N GLY A 105 -7.00 9.45 0.87
CA GLY A 105 -6.59 10.15 -0.35
C GLY A 105 -6.61 11.68 -0.19
N ASN A 106 -7.45 12.24 0.68
CA ASN A 106 -7.39 13.67 1.04
C ASN A 106 -6.10 14.05 1.78
N GLU A 107 -5.62 13.19 2.69
CA GLU A 107 -4.31 13.37 3.31
C GLU A 107 -3.19 13.27 2.28
N LEU A 108 -3.24 12.27 1.39
CA LEU A 108 -2.26 12.13 0.32
C LEU A 108 -2.26 13.34 -0.60
N LEU A 109 -3.42 13.87 -0.98
CA LEU A 109 -3.51 15.06 -1.81
C LEU A 109 -2.85 16.24 -1.12
N ARG A 110 -3.15 16.49 0.16
CA ARG A 110 -2.51 17.58 0.93
C ARG A 110 -0.99 17.41 1.02
N ARG A 111 -0.50 16.18 1.15
CA ARG A 111 0.93 15.87 1.28
C ARG A 111 1.70 15.92 -0.03
N TRP A 112 1.11 15.43 -1.11
CA TRP A 112 1.77 15.30 -2.41
C TRP A 112 1.59 16.53 -3.29
N SER A 113 0.52 17.31 -3.11
CA SER A 113 0.30 18.54 -3.89
C SER A 113 1.47 19.52 -3.83
N PRO A 114 2.12 19.78 -2.67
CA PRO A 114 3.30 20.65 -2.62
C PRO A 114 4.52 20.08 -3.34
N ILE A 115 4.60 18.76 -3.54
CA ILE A 115 5.75 18.08 -4.14
C ILE A 115 5.62 18.04 -5.67
N VAL A 116 4.46 17.60 -6.17
CA VAL A 116 4.26 17.35 -7.61
C VAL A 116 3.23 18.28 -8.27
N GLY A 117 2.56 19.13 -7.50
CA GLY A 117 1.40 19.91 -7.93
C GLY A 117 0.08 19.15 -7.75
N GLY A 118 -0.99 19.88 -7.47
CA GLY A 118 -2.30 19.29 -7.09
C GLY A 118 -2.90 18.35 -8.14
N GLU A 119 -2.91 18.73 -9.41
CA GLU A 119 -3.46 17.90 -10.49
C GLU A 119 -2.67 16.59 -10.67
N LYS A 120 -1.32 16.66 -10.59
CA LYS A 120 -0.48 15.46 -10.69
C LYS A 120 -0.65 14.56 -9.46
N ALA A 121 -0.75 15.14 -8.27
CA ALA A 121 -1.03 14.39 -7.05
C ALA A 121 -2.37 13.66 -7.14
N GLN A 122 -3.43 14.33 -7.62
CA GLN A 122 -4.74 13.71 -7.82
C GLN A 122 -4.68 12.55 -8.81
N LYS A 123 -4.01 12.72 -9.96
CA LYS A 123 -3.82 11.64 -10.95
C LYS A 123 -3.01 10.47 -10.39
N LEU A 124 -1.98 10.76 -9.58
CA LEU A 124 -1.18 9.74 -8.91
C LEU A 124 -2.02 8.93 -7.92
N ILE A 125 -2.84 9.60 -7.11
CA ILE A 125 -3.75 8.95 -6.17
C ILE A 125 -4.75 8.08 -6.93
N GLN A 126 -5.40 8.59 -7.97
CA GLN A 126 -6.35 7.82 -8.79
C GLN A 126 -5.72 6.59 -9.44
N LYS A 127 -4.51 6.74 -9.98
CA LYS A 127 -3.73 5.63 -10.52
C LYS A 127 -3.42 4.61 -9.41
N TYR A 128 -2.98 5.07 -8.26
CA TYR A 128 -2.67 4.22 -7.12
C TYR A 128 -3.91 3.45 -6.64
N SER A 129 -5.08 4.10 -6.55
CA SER A 129 -6.35 3.43 -6.25
C SER A 129 -6.68 2.33 -7.25
N SER A 130 -6.40 2.54 -8.54
CA SER A 130 -6.65 1.55 -9.59
C SER A 130 -5.69 0.35 -9.55
N GLU A 131 -4.51 0.52 -8.96
CA GLU A 131 -3.43 -0.48 -8.87
C GLU A 131 -3.34 -1.15 -7.48
N CYS A 132 -3.92 -0.55 -6.42
CA CYS A 132 -3.85 -1.06 -5.05
C CYS A 132 -4.71 -2.33 -4.89
N PRO A 133 -4.12 -3.49 -4.52
CA PRO A 133 -4.78 -4.80 -4.56
C PRO A 133 -5.80 -5.07 -3.45
N MET A 134 -6.05 -4.12 -2.53
CA MET A 134 -7.06 -4.31 -1.46
C MET A 134 -8.48 -4.55 -2.00
N GLY A 135 -8.68 -4.50 -3.33
CA GLY A 135 -9.89 -4.99 -4.02
C GLY A 135 -9.67 -6.02 -5.13
N GLN A 136 -8.49 -6.65 -5.26
CA GLN A 136 -8.19 -7.52 -6.41
C GLN A 136 -7.32 -8.75 -6.07
N SER A 137 -7.94 -9.80 -5.57
CA SER A 137 -7.72 -11.10 -6.21
C SER A 137 -8.91 -11.36 -7.15
N GLN A 138 -8.64 -11.68 -8.42
CA GLN A 138 -9.68 -12.02 -9.39
C GLN A 138 -10.44 -13.31 -9.01
N GLU A 139 -9.86 -14.16 -8.16
CA GLU A 139 -10.53 -15.34 -7.61
C GLU A 139 -11.50 -14.98 -6.47
N ASP A 140 -11.23 -13.92 -5.69
CA ASP A 140 -12.16 -13.41 -4.67
C ASP A 140 -13.37 -12.68 -5.29
N LYS A 141 -13.18 -12.05 -6.46
CA LYS A 141 -14.29 -11.47 -7.26
C LYS A 141 -15.32 -12.51 -7.69
N ALA A 142 -14.93 -13.77 -7.83
CA ALA A 142 -15.83 -14.87 -8.20
C ALA A 142 -16.56 -15.50 -6.99
N ARG A 143 -16.05 -15.31 -5.77
CA ARG A 143 -16.66 -15.86 -4.53
C ARG A 143 -17.51 -14.85 -3.78
N SER A 144 -17.35 -13.55 -4.00
CA SER A 144 -18.27 -12.56 -3.48
C SER A 144 -18.45 -11.39 -4.47
N PRO A 145 -19.55 -11.39 -5.26
CA PRO A 145 -19.91 -10.28 -6.15
C PRO A 145 -20.07 -8.93 -5.44
N MET A 146 -20.05 -8.93 -4.10
CA MET A 146 -20.23 -7.73 -3.27
C MET A 146 -18.94 -6.95 -3.01
N MET A 147 -17.77 -7.57 -3.14
CA MET A 147 -16.49 -6.93 -2.76
C MET A 147 -16.02 -5.89 -3.79
N SER A 148 -16.37 -6.02 -5.07
CA SER A 148 -15.82 -5.15 -6.13
C SER A 148 -16.58 -3.84 -6.36
N ASN A 149 -17.84 -3.74 -5.91
CA ASN A 149 -18.70 -2.60 -6.22
C ASN A 149 -19.15 -1.78 -5.00
N TYR A 150 -19.08 -2.32 -3.77
CA TYR A 150 -19.86 -1.74 -2.66
C TYR A 150 -19.10 -1.28 -1.42
N TYR A 151 -17.92 -1.84 -1.09
CA TYR A 151 -17.29 -1.53 0.21
C TYR A 151 -16.33 -0.33 0.18
N PHE A 152 -15.74 -0.05 -0.99
CA PHE A 152 -14.98 1.17 -1.30
C PHE A 152 -15.13 1.51 -2.80
N GLY A 153 -16.26 1.08 -3.39
CA GLY A 153 -16.51 1.12 -4.82
C GLY A 153 -16.96 2.50 -5.29
N ALA A 154 -16.70 2.78 -6.57
CA ALA A 154 -16.78 4.06 -7.27
C ALA A 154 -18.10 4.85 -7.19
N GLU A 155 -19.15 4.32 -6.55
CA GLU A 155 -20.48 4.94 -6.51
C GLU A 155 -20.93 5.41 -5.11
N ALA A 156 -20.32 4.94 -4.02
CA ALA A 156 -20.62 5.42 -2.68
C ALA A 156 -19.97 6.80 -2.47
N THR A 157 -20.60 7.88 -2.93
CA THR A 157 -20.36 9.31 -2.59
C THR A 157 -18.94 9.91 -2.69
N TRP A 158 -17.86 9.15 -2.93
CA TRP A 158 -16.50 9.64 -3.13
C TRP A 158 -16.25 10.07 -4.59
N LYS A 159 -17.17 10.87 -5.16
CA LYS A 159 -17.18 11.32 -6.58
C LYS A 159 -15.87 11.97 -7.08
N ASN A 160 -14.87 12.21 -6.23
CA ASN A 160 -13.65 12.93 -6.56
C ASN A 160 -12.38 12.06 -6.69
N GLY A 161 -12.46 10.73 -6.54
CA GLY A 161 -11.31 9.83 -6.71
C GLY A 161 -10.23 9.96 -5.63
N LEU A 162 -10.56 10.59 -4.50
CA LEU A 162 -9.69 10.81 -3.33
C LEU A 162 -10.13 10.03 -2.10
N GLY A 163 -11.14 9.16 -2.24
CA GLY A 163 -11.75 8.43 -1.13
C GLY A 163 -11.09 7.13 -0.73
N GLY A 164 -9.94 6.80 -1.34
CA GLY A 164 -9.20 5.60 -0.96
C GLY A 164 -8.55 5.74 0.42
N ILE A 165 -8.42 4.60 1.09
CA ILE A 165 -7.58 4.44 2.28
C ILE A 165 -6.39 3.57 1.87
N TYR A 166 -5.19 4.05 2.18
CA TYR A 166 -3.94 3.51 1.64
C TYR A 166 -3.00 3.06 2.77
N PRO A 167 -2.40 1.86 2.69
CA PRO A 167 -1.42 1.41 3.67
C PRO A 167 -0.24 2.40 3.76
N LEU A 168 0.25 2.64 4.97
CA LEU A 168 1.25 3.69 5.21
C LEU A 168 2.60 3.34 4.59
N GLN A 169 3.00 2.06 4.61
CA GLN A 169 4.27 1.61 4.03
C GLN A 169 4.34 1.90 2.53
N ASP A 170 3.23 1.65 1.86
CA ASP A 170 2.99 1.90 0.46
C ASP A 170 3.07 3.41 0.13
N VAL A 171 2.43 4.24 0.95
CA VAL A 171 2.52 5.71 0.86
C VAL A 171 3.96 6.18 1.04
N ILE A 172 4.69 5.65 2.03
CA ILE A 172 6.10 6.00 2.28
C ILE A 172 6.98 5.64 1.07
N ALA A 173 6.75 4.49 0.45
CA ALA A 173 7.50 4.07 -0.74
C ALA A 173 7.29 5.04 -1.92
N VAL A 174 6.05 5.47 -2.15
CA VAL A 174 5.71 6.47 -3.18
C VAL A 174 6.35 7.82 -2.83
N GLU A 175 6.24 8.28 -1.58
CA GLU A 175 6.84 9.56 -1.15
C GLU A 175 8.37 9.57 -1.34
N LYS A 176 9.05 8.46 -1.05
CA LYS A 176 10.49 8.32 -1.30
C LYS A 176 10.81 8.48 -2.78
N PHE A 177 10.02 7.86 -3.66
CA PHE A 177 10.20 7.99 -5.11
C PHE A 177 9.98 9.43 -5.59
N LEU A 178 8.92 10.10 -5.13
CA LEU A 178 8.62 11.48 -5.51
C LEU A 178 9.75 12.46 -5.15
N ARG A 179 10.37 12.29 -3.97
CA ARG A 179 11.49 13.13 -3.53
C ARG A 179 12.79 12.84 -4.28
N MET A 180 13.00 11.60 -4.72
CA MET A 180 14.18 11.25 -5.53
C MET A 180 14.12 11.94 -6.90
N ASP A 181 12.95 11.98 -7.53
CA ASP A 181 12.75 12.66 -8.83
C ASP A 181 12.98 14.18 -8.71
N GLU A 182 12.49 14.80 -7.63
CA GLU A 182 12.72 16.22 -7.35
C GLU A 182 14.22 16.54 -7.14
N SER A 183 14.94 15.70 -6.38
CA SER A 183 16.38 15.87 -6.17
C SER A 183 17.17 15.71 -7.48
N GLN A 184 16.77 14.79 -8.35
CA GLN A 184 17.38 14.64 -9.67
C GLN A 184 17.07 15.84 -10.58
N ALA A 185 15.84 16.35 -10.57
CA ALA A 185 15.45 17.55 -11.30
C ALA A 185 16.24 18.78 -10.84
N LEU A 186 16.44 18.96 -9.53
CA LEU A 186 17.24 20.06 -8.96
C LEU A 186 18.73 19.93 -9.28
N THR A 187 19.26 18.71 -9.32
CA THR A 187 20.67 18.46 -9.70
C THR A 187 20.91 18.83 -11.17
N VAL A 188 19.95 18.52 -12.06
CA VAL A 188 20.02 18.93 -13.47
C VAL A 188 19.87 20.45 -13.62
N ALA A 189 18.98 21.08 -12.84
CA ALA A 189 18.81 22.53 -12.85
C ALA A 189 20.06 23.29 -12.36
N ASN A 190 20.79 22.75 -11.37
CA ASN A 190 22.00 23.38 -10.83
C ASN A 190 23.26 23.13 -11.67
N VAL A 191 23.28 22.10 -12.52
CA VAL A 191 24.40 21.84 -13.46
C VAL A 191 24.17 22.54 -14.81
N GLY A 192 22.96 23.01 -15.08
CA GLY A 192 22.55 23.60 -16.36
C GLY A 192 22.10 25.06 -16.27
N ALA A 193 22.88 25.95 -15.66
CA ALA A 193 22.71 27.39 -15.89
C ALA A 193 23.31 27.77 -17.25
N GLY A 194 22.62 27.37 -18.32
CA GLY A 194 22.99 27.63 -19.71
C GLY A 194 21.85 27.26 -20.67
N SER A 195 20.95 28.23 -20.89
CA SER A 195 20.05 28.45 -22.04
C SER A 195 19.27 27.26 -22.67
N GLU A 196 17.94 27.41 -22.60
CA GLU A 196 16.88 27.03 -23.58
C GLU A 196 16.89 25.59 -24.13
N THR A 197 15.84 24.78 -23.98
CA THR A 197 14.50 24.96 -24.57
C THR A 197 13.59 23.89 -23.94
N ILE A 198 12.35 24.25 -23.56
CA ILE A 198 11.37 23.31 -23.01
C ILE A 198 10.80 22.46 -24.14
N ILE A 199 11.22 21.19 -24.21
CA ILE A 199 10.59 20.16 -25.05
C ILE A 199 9.72 19.30 -24.15
N GLU A 200 8.42 19.25 -24.42
CA GLU A 200 7.47 18.36 -23.75
C GLU A 200 7.94 16.89 -23.81
N PRO A 201 7.89 16.13 -22.70
CA PRO A 201 8.36 14.76 -22.69
C PRO A 201 7.36 13.86 -23.43
N LYS A 202 7.68 13.54 -24.69
CA LYS A 202 7.13 12.37 -25.40
C LYS A 202 7.28 11.14 -24.50
N GLN A 203 6.18 10.40 -24.30
CA GLN A 203 6.18 9.09 -23.67
C GLN A 203 7.27 8.20 -24.31
N LYS A 204 8.37 8.01 -23.58
CA LYS A 204 9.51 7.21 -24.03
C LYS A 204 9.08 5.75 -24.02
N ALA A 205 8.97 5.14 -25.20
CA ALA A 205 8.91 3.69 -25.34
C ALA A 205 9.97 3.08 -24.40
N SER A 206 9.58 2.13 -23.53
CA SER A 206 10.51 1.56 -22.58
C SER A 206 11.66 0.92 -23.37
N SER A 207 12.87 1.43 -23.14
CA SER A 207 14.04 0.96 -23.87
C SER A 207 14.23 -0.53 -23.60
N LYS A 208 14.71 -1.29 -24.59
CA LYS A 208 15.02 -2.73 -24.45
C LYS A 208 15.82 -3.04 -23.17
N LEU A 209 16.77 -2.15 -22.85
CA LEU A 209 17.58 -2.23 -21.63
C LEU A 209 16.73 -2.10 -20.35
N GLY A 210 15.78 -1.16 -20.31
CA GLY A 210 14.89 -0.98 -19.16
C GLY A 210 14.01 -2.22 -18.92
N ASN A 211 13.49 -2.86 -19.97
CA ASN A 211 12.72 -4.09 -19.85
C ASN A 211 13.58 -5.26 -19.32
N GLN A 212 14.83 -5.35 -19.78
CA GLN A 212 15.80 -6.33 -19.25
C GLN A 212 16.10 -6.08 -17.76
N GLN A 213 16.31 -4.83 -17.36
CA GLN A 213 16.56 -4.47 -15.96
C GLN A 213 15.34 -4.77 -15.05
N ALA A 214 14.13 -4.51 -15.54
CA ALA A 214 12.90 -4.84 -14.83
C ALA A 214 12.72 -6.36 -14.62
N ALA A 215 13.08 -7.18 -15.62
CA ALA A 215 13.06 -8.63 -15.49
C ALA A 215 14.07 -9.13 -14.44
N ILE A 216 15.28 -8.57 -14.40
CA ILE A 216 16.29 -8.90 -13.38
C ILE A 216 15.77 -8.60 -11.97
N LEU A 217 15.14 -7.43 -11.76
CA LEU A 217 14.56 -7.07 -10.45
C LEU A 217 13.42 -8.02 -10.02
N LYS A 218 12.60 -8.48 -10.96
CA LYS A 218 11.54 -9.46 -10.65
C LYS A 218 12.14 -10.76 -10.10
N VAL A 219 13.22 -11.26 -10.72
CA VAL A 219 13.90 -12.48 -10.25
C VAL A 219 14.56 -12.27 -8.88
N ILE A 220 15.23 -11.13 -8.66
CA ILE A 220 15.81 -10.78 -7.35
C ILE A 220 14.73 -10.80 -6.25
N LYS A 221 13.58 -10.17 -6.51
CA LYS A 221 12.45 -10.13 -5.56
C LYS A 221 11.83 -11.51 -5.34
N ALA A 222 11.66 -12.32 -6.38
CA ALA A 222 11.12 -13.68 -6.28
C ALA A 222 12.02 -14.59 -5.42
N LYS A 223 13.34 -14.36 -5.48
CA LYS A 223 14.34 -15.02 -4.63
C LYS A 223 14.41 -14.46 -3.20
N GLN A 224 13.59 -13.46 -2.88
CA GLN A 224 13.60 -12.76 -1.60
C GLN A 224 14.96 -12.12 -1.24
N PHE A 225 15.77 -11.81 -2.26
CA PHE A 225 17.03 -11.12 -2.04
C PHE A 225 16.80 -9.63 -1.86
N ASN A 226 17.58 -9.01 -0.97
CA ASN A 226 17.67 -7.55 -0.92
C ASN A 226 18.38 -7.06 -2.19
N PRO A 227 17.76 -6.23 -3.05
CA PRO A 227 18.40 -5.76 -4.27
C PRO A 227 19.74 -5.05 -4.04
N MET A 228 19.92 -4.42 -2.88
CA MET A 228 21.14 -3.68 -2.54
C MET A 228 22.17 -4.51 -1.75
N ALA A 229 21.88 -5.79 -1.49
CA ALA A 229 22.77 -6.72 -0.80
C ALA A 229 22.53 -8.14 -1.32
N ILE A 230 22.81 -8.37 -2.61
CA ILE A 230 22.66 -9.69 -3.23
C ILE A 230 23.81 -10.59 -2.76
N PRO A 231 23.52 -11.81 -2.25
CA PRO A 231 24.56 -12.73 -1.77
C PRO A 231 25.59 -13.08 -2.85
N ASP A 232 26.83 -13.30 -2.42
CA ASP A 232 27.92 -13.68 -3.33
C ASP A 232 27.61 -14.98 -4.08
N GLY A 233 27.92 -15.01 -5.37
CA GLY A 233 27.66 -16.16 -6.25
C GLY A 233 26.25 -16.20 -6.87
N GLU A 234 25.27 -15.47 -6.33
CA GLU A 234 23.88 -15.55 -6.81
C GLU A 234 23.63 -14.88 -8.17
N LYS A 235 24.56 -14.06 -8.67
CA LYS A 235 24.48 -13.50 -10.03
C LYS A 235 24.29 -14.60 -11.09
N GLY A 236 24.99 -15.73 -10.95
CA GLY A 236 24.88 -16.85 -11.90
C GLY A 236 23.49 -17.49 -11.89
N THR A 237 22.94 -17.70 -10.69
CA THR A 237 21.59 -18.22 -10.49
C THR A 237 20.53 -17.29 -11.08
N ILE A 238 20.65 -15.98 -10.83
CA ILE A 238 19.75 -14.96 -11.39
C ILE A 238 19.83 -14.96 -12.93
N LYS A 239 21.04 -15.06 -13.50
CA LYS A 239 21.24 -15.16 -14.95
C LYS A 239 20.50 -16.36 -15.55
N LEU A 240 20.66 -17.54 -14.95
CA LEU A 240 20.01 -18.77 -15.43
C LEU A 240 18.48 -18.64 -15.44
N ILE A 241 17.90 -18.08 -14.38
CA ILE A 241 16.46 -17.86 -14.29
C ILE A 241 16.00 -16.84 -15.34
N CYS A 242 16.72 -15.71 -15.47
CA CYS A 242 16.36 -14.69 -16.45
C CYS A 242 16.37 -15.20 -17.89
N VAL A 243 17.40 -15.95 -18.28
CA VAL A 243 17.50 -16.53 -19.63
C VAL A 243 16.39 -17.55 -19.88
N ARG A 244 16.02 -18.34 -18.87
CA ARG A 244 14.97 -19.36 -19.00
C ARG A 244 13.56 -18.76 -19.06
N GLU A 245 13.25 -17.80 -18.19
CA GLU A 245 11.88 -17.29 -17.99
C GLU A 245 11.57 -16.05 -18.84
N TYR A 246 12.60 -15.37 -19.32
CA TYR A 246 12.47 -14.18 -20.16
C TYR A 246 13.34 -14.29 -21.43
N ASP A 247 13.31 -15.45 -22.09
CA ASP A 247 14.12 -15.77 -23.29
C ASP A 247 14.09 -14.64 -24.33
N GLU A 248 12.90 -14.12 -24.65
CA GLU A 248 12.69 -13.02 -25.59
C GLU A 248 13.49 -11.74 -25.27
N LEU A 249 13.77 -11.48 -23.99
CA LEU A 249 14.56 -10.34 -23.54
C LEU A 249 16.06 -10.64 -23.52
N PHE A 250 16.46 -11.90 -23.36
CA PHE A 250 17.85 -12.32 -23.15
C PHE A 250 18.41 -13.26 -24.24
N LYS A 251 17.85 -13.24 -25.46
CA LYS A 251 18.31 -14.03 -26.62
C LYS A 251 19.79 -13.92 -26.96
N ALA A 252 20.43 -12.79 -26.66
CA ALA A 252 21.85 -12.63 -26.89
C ALA A 252 22.63 -12.98 -25.62
N ASP A 253 23.70 -13.77 -25.76
CA ASP A 253 24.52 -14.25 -24.63
C ASP A 253 25.06 -13.12 -23.73
N THR A 254 25.26 -11.94 -24.30
CA THR A 254 25.76 -10.74 -23.61
C THR A 254 24.65 -9.85 -23.05
N ALA A 255 23.38 -10.12 -23.36
CA ALA A 255 22.25 -9.26 -22.99
C ALA A 255 22.13 -9.13 -21.46
N PHE A 256 22.21 -10.27 -20.75
CA PHE A 256 22.14 -10.26 -19.30
C PHE A 256 23.29 -9.47 -18.68
N ASP A 257 24.53 -9.73 -19.09
CA ASP A 257 25.70 -9.06 -18.50
C ASP A 257 25.72 -7.56 -18.79
N ARG A 258 25.26 -7.13 -19.97
CA ARG A 258 25.09 -5.71 -20.30
C ARG A 258 24.04 -5.05 -19.41
N ALA A 259 22.87 -5.67 -19.24
CA ALA A 259 21.80 -5.15 -18.38
C ALA A 259 22.20 -5.15 -16.90
N TRP A 260 22.85 -6.23 -16.45
CA TRP A 260 23.40 -6.38 -15.10
C TRP A 260 24.39 -5.25 -14.78
N LYS A 261 25.35 -5.01 -15.66
CA LYS A 261 26.36 -3.95 -15.50
C LYS A 261 25.74 -2.56 -15.50
N ALA A 262 24.71 -2.32 -16.31
CA ALA A 262 24.01 -1.04 -16.38
C ALA A 262 23.15 -0.75 -15.13
N GLY A 263 22.66 -1.78 -14.44
CA GLY A 263 21.89 -1.64 -13.20
C GLY A 263 22.69 -1.74 -11.90
N ILE A 264 23.96 -2.17 -11.98
CA ILE A 264 24.87 -2.19 -10.82
C ILE A 264 24.99 -0.76 -10.24
N MET A 265 24.95 -0.66 -8.92
CA MET A 265 24.99 0.57 -8.10
C MET A 265 23.73 1.45 -8.12
N THR A 266 22.85 1.32 -9.12
CA THR A 266 21.62 2.14 -9.21
C THR A 266 20.36 1.35 -8.88
N LEU A 267 20.29 0.09 -9.32
CA LEU A 267 19.13 -0.78 -9.14
C LEU A 267 19.44 -1.98 -8.24
N TRP A 268 20.70 -2.43 -8.23
CA TRP A 268 21.16 -3.50 -7.35
C TRP A 268 22.66 -3.42 -7.03
N LYS A 269 23.08 -4.09 -5.95
CA LYS A 269 24.49 -4.20 -5.52
C LYS A 269 24.73 -5.59 -4.91
N MET A 270 25.92 -6.16 -5.17
CA MET A 270 26.38 -7.38 -4.49
C MET A 270 26.80 -7.04 -3.06
N GLU A 271 26.55 -7.94 -2.11
CA GLU A 271 26.85 -7.77 -0.69
C GLU A 271 28.32 -7.38 -0.43
N ASN A 272 29.29 -8.05 -1.07
CA ASN A 272 30.72 -7.80 -0.88
C ASN A 272 31.41 -7.08 -2.05
N HIS A 273 30.69 -6.20 -2.76
CA HIS A 273 31.23 -5.53 -3.96
C HIS A 273 32.54 -4.74 -3.71
N GLU A 274 32.80 -4.27 -2.48
CA GLU A 274 34.01 -3.52 -2.12
C GLU A 274 35.22 -4.43 -1.82
N SER A 275 34.99 -5.66 -1.37
CA SER A 275 36.05 -6.57 -0.90
C SER A 275 36.90 -7.18 -2.03
N TYR A 276 36.44 -7.12 -3.28
CA TYR A 276 37.22 -7.59 -4.44
C TYR A 276 38.25 -6.57 -4.96
N ALA A 277 38.15 -5.30 -4.57
CA ALA A 277 39.11 -4.26 -5.00
C ALA A 277 40.45 -4.33 -4.25
N HIS A 278 40.53 -5.07 -3.12
CA HIS A 278 41.71 -5.09 -2.25
C HIS A 278 42.48 -6.42 -2.22
N ARG A 279 42.22 -7.37 -3.14
CA ARG A 279 43.09 -8.55 -3.30
C ARG A 279 44.08 -8.34 -4.45
N GLY A 280 45.26 -7.80 -4.11
CA GLY A 280 46.53 -8.11 -4.80
C GLY A 280 47.11 -7.06 -5.73
N LYS A 281 47.81 -6.07 -5.15
CA LYS A 281 49.20 -5.80 -5.52
C LYS A 281 50.03 -5.79 -4.24
#